data_AF-A0A256BBG7-F1
#
_entry.id   AF-A0A256BBG7-F1
#
_cell.length_a   1.000
_cell.length_b   1.000
_cell.length_c   1.000
_cell.angle_alpha   90.00
_cell.angle_beta   90.00
_cell.angle_gamma   90.00
#
_symmetry.space_group_name_H-M   'P 1'
#
loop_
_entity.id
_entity.type
_entity.pdbx_description
1 polymer ?
#
loop_
_entity_poly.entity_id
_entity_poly.type
_entity_poly.pdbx_seq_one_letter_code
_entity_poly.pdbx_strand_id
1 'polypeptide(L)'
;MQQQEQNRLATADPILVEAINAHIDFLKDQIEMTKKLIRQHFDQHPHLKSQRDLLTSIPGIAELTATVLLAEIRDISAFDTADQLAAFAGLTPREFSSGSSIHGKPRLSKMGNSRLRKALFMPAIVARRYNSPIASFCARLTAKGKSKMSVIGAVMHKLLRQVFGVLKSQRSFDPNFVQIPS
;
A
#
# COMPACT_ATOMS: atom_id res chain seq x y z
N MET A 1 -6.51 -13.05 13.77
CA MET A 1 -6.34 -13.77 15.05
C MET A 1 -6.12 -12.80 16.20
N GLN A 2 -5.05 -12.01 16.28
CA GLN A 2 -4.85 -11.04 17.40
C GLN A 2 -6.03 -10.07 17.62
N GLN A 3 -6.48 -9.35 16.57
CA GLN A 3 -7.64 -8.45 16.67
C GLN A 3 -8.92 -9.18 17.09
N GLN A 4 -9.07 -10.45 16.67
CA GLN A 4 -10.22 -11.26 17.04
C GLN A 4 -10.19 -11.59 18.53
N GLU A 5 -9.04 -11.96 19.07
CA GLU A 5 -8.88 -12.21 20.51
C GLU A 5 -9.06 -10.93 21.35
N GLN A 6 -8.57 -9.79 20.88
CA GLN A 6 -8.84 -8.49 21.51
C GLN A 6 -10.34 -8.16 21.55
N ASN A 7 -11.07 -8.46 20.46
CA ASN A 7 -12.51 -8.26 20.43
C ASN A 7 -13.24 -9.24 21.36
N ARG A 8 -12.74 -10.49 21.51
CA ARG A 8 -13.30 -11.49 22.44
C ARG A 8 -13.09 -11.09 23.89
N LEU A 9 -11.93 -10.51 24.23
CA LEU A 9 -11.61 -10.02 25.57
C LEU A 9 -12.65 -9.01 26.08
N ALA A 10 -13.13 -8.13 25.19
CA ALA A 10 -14.11 -7.09 25.53
C ALA A 10 -15.47 -7.64 26.00
N THR A 11 -15.77 -8.91 25.71
CA THR A 11 -17.04 -9.57 26.07
C THR A 11 -16.82 -10.88 26.82
N ALA A 12 -15.60 -11.13 27.32
CA ALA A 12 -15.24 -12.40 27.93
C ALA A 12 -15.73 -12.52 29.37
N ASP A 13 -16.06 -13.75 29.78
CA ASP A 13 -16.27 -14.10 31.19
C ASP A 13 -14.97 -13.89 31.99
N PRO A 14 -15.03 -13.34 33.22
CA PRO A 14 -13.85 -13.11 34.06
C PRO A 14 -12.90 -14.30 34.18
N ILE A 15 -13.41 -15.54 34.15
CA ILE A 15 -12.61 -16.75 34.26
C ILE A 15 -11.70 -16.96 33.03
N LEU A 16 -12.13 -16.50 31.84
CA LEU A 16 -11.37 -16.68 30.60
C LEU A 16 -10.42 -15.51 30.28
N VAL A 17 -10.52 -14.40 31.00
CA VAL A 17 -9.73 -13.18 30.73
C VAL A 17 -8.22 -13.45 30.75
N GLU A 18 -7.74 -14.21 31.74
CA GLU A 18 -6.32 -14.52 31.87
C GLU A 18 -5.79 -15.36 30.70
N ALA A 19 -6.54 -16.40 30.30
CA ALA A 19 -6.18 -17.24 29.16
C ALA A 19 -6.19 -16.46 27.83
N ILE A 20 -7.16 -15.55 27.64
CA ILE A 20 -7.24 -14.70 26.44
C ILE A 20 -6.06 -13.73 26.40
N ASN A 21 -5.70 -13.11 27.53
CA ASN A 21 -4.54 -12.21 27.61
C ASN A 21 -3.23 -12.95 27.30
N ALA A 22 -3.02 -14.13 27.88
CA ALA A 22 -1.85 -14.96 27.59
C ALA A 22 -1.75 -15.29 26.09
N HIS A 23 -2.87 -15.59 25.43
CA HIS A 23 -2.89 -15.83 23.99
C HIS A 23 -2.62 -14.56 23.17
N ILE A 24 -3.16 -13.42 23.57
CA ILE A 24 -2.88 -12.12 22.92
C ILE A 24 -1.38 -11.82 22.99
N ASP A 25 -0.74 -12.03 24.14
CA ASP A 25 0.67 -11.76 24.33
C ASP A 25 1.55 -12.72 23.54
N PHE A 26 1.22 -14.01 23.54
CA PHE A 26 1.86 -14.99 22.64
C PHE A 26 1.79 -14.53 21.17
N LEU A 27 0.62 -14.09 20.69
CA LEU A 27 0.47 -13.62 19.32
C LEU A 27 1.29 -12.35 19.05
N LYS A 28 1.42 -11.43 20.03
CA LYS A 28 2.28 -10.25 19.90
C LYS A 28 3.75 -10.67 19.73
N ASP A 29 4.21 -11.59 20.56
CA ASP A 29 5.60 -12.07 20.51
C ASP A 29 5.92 -12.74 19.18
N GLN A 30 5.01 -13.58 18.68
CA GLN A 30 5.17 -14.21 17.36
C GLN A 30 5.19 -13.18 16.22
N ILE A 31 4.37 -12.12 16.29
CA ILE A 31 4.37 -11.03 15.32
C ILE A 31 5.72 -10.30 15.34
N GLU A 32 6.24 -9.94 16.52
CA GLU A 32 7.52 -9.23 16.63
C GLU A 32 8.70 -10.10 16.21
N MET A 33 8.70 -11.38 16.58
CA MET A 33 9.71 -12.34 16.11
C MET A 33 9.70 -12.46 14.58
N THR A 34 8.53 -12.58 13.97
CA THR A 34 8.40 -12.66 12.51
C THR A 34 8.90 -11.38 11.84
N LYS A 35 8.54 -10.20 12.37
CA LYS A 35 9.06 -8.92 11.86
C LYS A 35 10.60 -8.85 11.96
N LYS A 36 11.18 -9.35 13.04
CA LYS A 36 12.64 -9.41 13.22
C LYS A 36 13.29 -10.31 12.16
N LEU A 37 12.74 -11.49 11.91
CA LEU A 37 13.23 -12.40 10.87
C LEU A 37 13.16 -11.77 9.47
N ILE A 38 12.07 -11.06 9.17
CA ILE A 38 11.93 -10.29 7.93
C ILE A 38 13.06 -9.26 7.82
N ARG A 39 13.28 -8.44 8.86
CA ARG A 39 14.35 -7.44 8.85
C ARG A 39 15.73 -8.06 8.62
N GLN A 40 16.03 -9.14 9.33
CA GLN A 40 17.29 -9.88 9.17
C GLN A 40 17.45 -10.43 7.75
N HIS A 41 16.37 -10.91 7.13
CA HIS A 41 16.41 -11.35 5.74
C HIS A 41 16.77 -10.19 4.80
N PHE A 42 16.18 -9.00 4.97
CA PHE A 42 16.58 -7.82 4.19
C PHE A 42 18.05 -7.44 4.43
N ASP A 43 18.52 -7.47 5.68
CA ASP A 43 19.90 -7.11 6.01
C ASP A 43 20.94 -8.06 5.39
N GLN A 44 20.57 -9.31 5.15
CA GLN A 44 21.41 -10.30 4.45
C GLN A 44 21.42 -10.13 2.92
N HIS A 45 20.52 -9.32 2.35
CA HIS A 45 20.36 -9.14 0.91
C HIS A 45 20.47 -7.65 0.54
N PRO A 46 21.69 -7.13 0.29
CA PRO A 46 21.94 -5.70 0.08
C PRO A 46 21.06 -5.04 -0.99
N HIS A 47 20.77 -5.75 -2.08
CA HIS A 47 19.88 -5.25 -3.13
C HIS A 47 18.45 -5.05 -2.64
N LEU A 48 17.88 -6.03 -1.93
CA LEU A 48 16.54 -5.92 -1.34
C LEU A 48 16.49 -4.81 -0.28
N LYS A 49 17.55 -4.67 0.53
CA LYS A 49 17.69 -3.59 1.50
C LYS A 49 17.66 -2.21 0.83
N SER A 50 18.47 -2.02 -0.21
CA SER A 50 18.49 -0.79 -0.99
C SER A 50 17.11 -0.46 -1.58
N GLN A 51 16.45 -1.45 -2.19
CA GLN A 51 15.09 -1.27 -2.72
C GLN A 51 14.08 -0.89 -1.64
N ARG A 52 14.15 -1.51 -0.46
CA ARG A 52 13.29 -1.16 0.68
C ARG A 52 13.53 0.27 1.12
N ASP A 53 14.79 0.67 1.24
CA ASP A 53 15.18 2.02 1.67
C ASP A 53 14.68 3.08 0.66
N LEU A 54 14.79 2.81 -0.65
CA LEU A 54 14.19 3.60 -1.72
C LEU A 54 12.67 3.73 -1.56
N LEU A 55 11.96 2.64 -1.27
CA LEU A 55 10.50 2.70 -1.06
C LEU A 55 10.13 3.51 0.18
N THR A 56 10.87 3.37 1.28
CA THR A 56 10.63 4.12 2.51
C THR A 56 10.97 5.61 2.40
N SER A 57 11.71 6.02 1.36
CA SER A 57 11.92 7.44 1.06
C SER A 57 10.63 8.15 0.59
N ILE A 58 9.62 7.41 0.13
CA ILE A 58 8.33 7.96 -0.28
C ILE A 58 7.48 8.27 0.96
N PRO A 59 7.11 9.54 1.23
CA PRO A 59 6.27 9.86 2.38
C PRO A 59 4.93 9.14 2.31
N GLY A 60 4.62 8.39 3.38
CA GLY A 60 3.45 7.54 3.48
C GLY A 60 3.72 6.04 3.32
N ILE A 61 4.90 5.64 2.85
CA ILE A 61 5.33 4.23 2.78
C ILE A 61 6.27 3.93 3.94
N ALA A 62 5.87 3.01 4.80
CA ALA A 62 6.68 2.52 5.92
C ALA A 62 7.30 1.15 5.61
N GLU A 63 8.23 0.71 6.45
CA GLU A 63 9.01 -0.53 6.27
C GLU A 63 8.15 -1.75 5.94
N LEU A 64 7.09 -2.01 6.72
CA LEU A 64 6.21 -3.15 6.49
C LEU A 64 5.49 -3.07 5.13
N THR A 65 5.05 -1.89 4.74
CA THR A 65 4.45 -1.67 3.41
C THR A 65 5.47 -1.91 2.32
N ALA A 66 6.68 -1.36 2.45
CA ALA A 66 7.76 -1.56 1.49
C ALA A 66 8.08 -3.05 1.32
N THR A 67 8.16 -3.81 2.41
CA THR A 67 8.34 -5.27 2.37
C THR A 67 7.24 -5.97 1.58
N VAL A 68 5.98 -5.66 1.85
CA VAL A 68 4.85 -6.27 1.12
C VAL A 68 4.88 -5.89 -0.35
N LEU A 69 5.21 -4.64 -0.69
CA LEU A 69 5.35 -4.20 -2.07
C LEU A 69 6.44 -5.00 -2.79
N LEU A 70 7.63 -5.14 -2.21
CA LEU A 70 8.73 -5.89 -2.83
C LEU A 70 8.40 -7.38 -2.98
N ALA A 71 7.79 -8.00 -1.96
CA ALA A 71 7.39 -9.40 -2.00
C ALA A 71 6.35 -9.70 -3.10
N GLU A 72 5.42 -8.78 -3.32
CA GLU A 72 4.33 -8.98 -4.28
C GLU A 72 4.69 -8.51 -5.70
N ILE A 73 5.53 -7.47 -5.85
CA ILE A 73 6.06 -7.02 -7.15
C ILE A 73 7.10 -8.01 -7.68
N ARG A 74 7.93 -8.56 -6.79
CA ARG A 74 9.07 -9.46 -7.06
C ARG A 74 10.18 -8.81 -7.88
N ASP A 75 9.89 -8.49 -9.14
CA ASP A 75 10.83 -7.84 -10.04
C ASP A 75 10.17 -6.66 -10.76
N ILE A 76 10.71 -5.47 -10.55
CA ILE A 76 10.25 -4.25 -11.21
C ILE A 76 10.62 -4.21 -12.70
N SER A 77 11.62 -4.98 -13.12
CA SER A 77 12.07 -5.03 -14.51
C SER A 77 11.01 -5.62 -15.44
N ALA A 78 10.13 -6.48 -14.91
CA ALA A 78 8.99 -7.08 -15.61
C ALA A 78 7.91 -6.07 -16.04
N PHE A 79 8.05 -4.81 -15.64
CA PHE A 79 7.14 -3.72 -16.01
C PHE A 79 7.90 -2.62 -16.77
N ASP A 80 7.41 -2.32 -17.97
CA ASP A 80 7.92 -1.23 -18.81
C ASP A 80 7.38 0.12 -18.35
N THR A 81 6.13 0.12 -17.88
CA THR A 81 5.43 1.34 -17.47
C THR A 81 4.76 1.19 -16.11
N ALA A 82 4.61 2.32 -15.42
CA ALA A 82 3.89 2.36 -14.16
C ALA A 82 2.41 1.95 -14.30
N ASP A 83 1.83 2.11 -15.50
CA ASP A 83 0.44 1.72 -15.78
C ASP A 83 0.28 0.19 -15.89
N GLN A 84 1.30 -0.52 -16.40
CA GLN A 84 1.32 -2.00 -16.32
C GLN A 84 1.36 -2.48 -14.87
N LEU A 85 2.22 -1.87 -14.03
CA LEU A 85 2.27 -2.20 -12.60
C LEU A 85 0.93 -1.89 -11.90
N ALA A 86 0.30 -0.77 -12.25
CA ALA A 86 -1.03 -0.42 -11.75
C ALA A 86 -2.11 -1.41 -12.17
N ALA A 87 -2.10 -1.87 -13.42
CA ALA A 87 -3.01 -2.91 -13.89
C ALA A 87 -2.79 -4.22 -13.12
N PHE A 88 -1.53 -4.61 -12.91
CA PHE A 88 -1.17 -5.79 -12.11
C PHE A 88 -1.68 -5.68 -10.67
N ALA A 89 -1.58 -4.52 -10.02
CA ALA A 89 -2.14 -4.28 -8.69
C ALA A 89 -3.68 -4.13 -8.67
N GLY A 90 -4.32 -4.11 -9.85
CA GLY A 90 -5.74 -3.84 -9.99
C GLY A 90 -6.13 -2.44 -9.53
N LEU A 91 -5.29 -1.45 -9.82
CA LEU A 91 -5.52 -0.03 -9.53
C LEU A 91 -6.01 0.78 -10.72
N THR A 92 -6.26 0.12 -11.85
CA THR A 92 -6.85 0.75 -13.03
C THR A 92 -8.38 0.86 -12.87
N PRO A 93 -8.99 2.01 -13.23
CA PRO A 93 -10.44 2.12 -13.29
C PRO A 93 -10.98 1.17 -14.35
N ARG A 94 -12.03 0.42 -14.01
CA ARG A 94 -12.79 -0.35 -15.02
C ARG A 94 -14.08 0.40 -15.31
N GLU A 95 -14.27 0.77 -16.57
CA GLU A 95 -15.59 1.17 -17.04
C GLU A 95 -16.45 -0.10 -17.18
N PHE A 96 -17.57 -0.14 -16.48
CA PHE A 96 -18.59 -1.17 -16.71
C PHE A 96 -19.51 -0.66 -17.82
N SER A 97 -19.17 -0.96 -19.08
CA SER A 97 -20.09 -0.82 -20.20
C SER A 97 -20.83 -2.15 -20.43
N SER A 98 -21.69 -2.55 -19.50
CA SER A 98 -22.71 -3.55 -19.86
C SER A 98 -23.75 -2.82 -20.70
N GLY A 99 -23.92 -3.24 -21.96
CA GLY A 99 -24.99 -2.75 -22.82
C GLY A 99 -26.32 -2.88 -22.08
N SER A 100 -27.06 -1.78 -22.04
CA SER A 100 -28.27 -1.54 -21.23
C SER A 100 -28.05 -1.36 -19.71
N SER A 101 -28.45 -0.17 -19.24
CA SER A 101 -28.69 0.21 -17.85
C SER A 101 -27.49 0.65 -16.96
N ILE A 102 -27.55 1.94 -16.62
CA ILE A 102 -26.86 2.70 -15.56
C ILE A 102 -25.36 2.94 -15.78
N HIS A 103 -25.02 4.22 -16.05
CA HIS A 103 -23.70 4.82 -15.83
C HIS A 103 -23.31 4.69 -14.34
N GLY A 104 -22.87 3.51 -13.92
CA GLY A 104 -22.37 3.26 -12.58
C GLY A 104 -21.11 4.08 -12.34
N LYS A 105 -20.98 4.67 -11.15
CA LYS A 105 -19.75 5.39 -10.76
C LYS A 105 -18.54 4.47 -10.98
N PRO A 106 -17.46 4.92 -11.64
CA PRO A 106 -16.30 4.07 -11.92
C PRO A 106 -15.75 3.52 -10.61
N ARG A 107 -15.56 2.19 -10.57
CA ARG A 107 -14.99 1.47 -9.43
C ARG A 107 -13.61 0.94 -9.81
N LEU A 108 -12.78 0.77 -8.79
CA LEU A 108 -11.48 0.14 -8.94
C LEU A 108 -11.68 -1.31 -9.41
N SER A 109 -10.87 -1.75 -10.38
CA SER A 109 -10.91 -3.15 -10.81
C SER A 109 -10.69 -4.07 -9.61
N LYS A 110 -11.53 -5.09 -9.45
CA LYS A 110 -11.26 -6.15 -8.47
C LYS A 110 -10.22 -7.15 -8.97
N MET A 111 -9.95 -7.16 -10.28
CA MET A 111 -8.97 -8.03 -10.93
C MET A 111 -7.55 -7.50 -10.68
N GLY A 112 -6.58 -8.38 -10.48
CA GLY A 112 -5.20 -8.03 -10.09
C GLY A 112 -4.86 -8.38 -8.64
N ASN A 113 -3.64 -8.07 -8.23
CA ASN A 113 -3.09 -8.46 -6.94
C ASN A 113 -3.78 -7.71 -5.78
N SER A 114 -4.65 -8.44 -5.08
CA SER A 114 -5.43 -7.90 -3.95
C SER A 114 -4.56 -7.53 -2.74
N ARG A 115 -3.40 -8.15 -2.58
CA ARG A 115 -2.46 -7.87 -1.49
C ARG A 115 -1.75 -6.54 -1.71
N LEU A 116 -1.27 -6.25 -2.93
CA LEU A 116 -0.73 -4.93 -3.30
C LEU A 116 -1.77 -3.83 -3.06
N ARG A 117 -2.99 -4.05 -3.55
CA ARG A 117 -4.09 -3.11 -3.36
C ARG A 117 -4.37 -2.85 -1.88
N LYS A 118 -4.45 -3.90 -1.07
CA LYS A 118 -4.67 -3.77 0.38
C LYS A 118 -3.51 -3.04 1.06
N ALA A 119 -2.27 -3.37 0.70
CA ALA A 119 -1.06 -2.78 1.27
C ALA A 119 -0.97 -1.28 1.03
N LEU A 120 -1.49 -0.78 -0.09
CA LEU A 120 -1.46 0.64 -0.47
C LEU A 120 -2.56 1.50 0.18
N PHE A 121 -3.61 0.91 0.74
CA PHE A 121 -4.75 1.68 1.24
C PHE A 121 -4.39 2.60 2.41
N MET A 122 -3.73 2.08 3.45
CA MET A 122 -3.29 2.89 4.59
C MET A 122 -2.20 3.90 4.20
N PRO A 123 -1.15 3.53 3.44
CA PRO A 123 -0.21 4.48 2.85
C PRO A 123 -0.88 5.62 2.09
N ALA A 124 -1.91 5.34 1.30
CA ALA A 124 -2.66 6.38 0.57
C ALA A 124 -3.36 7.37 1.51
N ILE A 125 -3.88 6.92 2.64
CA ILE A 125 -4.49 7.80 3.64
C ILE A 125 -3.42 8.72 4.27
N VAL A 126 -2.25 8.16 4.61
CA VAL A 126 -1.13 8.90 5.23
C VAL A 126 -0.50 9.89 4.24
N ALA A 127 -0.25 9.45 3.00
CA ALA A 127 0.37 10.26 1.95
C ALA A 127 -0.44 11.52 1.61
N ARG A 128 -1.77 11.50 1.76
CA ARG A 128 -2.60 12.70 1.59
C ARG A 128 -2.23 13.86 2.52
N ARG A 129 -1.55 13.58 3.65
CA ARG A 129 -1.12 14.57 4.63
C ARG A 129 0.36 14.91 4.48
N TYR A 130 1.21 13.91 4.23
CA TYR A 130 2.67 14.07 4.34
C TYR A 130 3.41 14.03 3.00
N ASN A 131 2.75 13.67 1.90
CA ASN A 131 3.34 13.66 0.56
C ASN A 131 2.78 14.85 -0.24
N SER A 132 3.54 15.93 -0.32
CA SER A 132 3.09 17.21 -0.92
C SER A 132 2.50 17.03 -2.35
N PRO A 133 3.17 16.34 -3.29
CA PRO A 133 2.59 16.08 -4.63
C PRO A 133 1.27 15.30 -4.63
N ILE A 134 1.05 14.45 -3.63
CA ILE A 134 -0.20 13.70 -3.44
C ILE A 134 -1.26 14.56 -2.74
N ALA A 135 -0.88 15.36 -1.75
CA ALA A 135 -1.78 16.28 -1.05
C ALA A 135 -2.41 17.27 -2.03
N SER A 136 -1.60 17.91 -2.88
CA SER A 136 -2.11 18.83 -3.93
C SER A 136 -3.00 18.10 -4.95
N PHE A 137 -2.66 16.86 -5.31
CA PHE A 137 -3.48 16.05 -6.20
C PHE A 137 -4.83 15.68 -5.58
N CYS A 138 -4.84 15.29 -4.30
CA CYS A 138 -6.03 15.01 -3.52
C CYS A 138 -6.95 16.24 -3.47
N ALA A 139 -6.39 17.42 -3.15
CA ALA A 139 -7.14 18.67 -3.10
C ALA A 139 -7.84 18.98 -4.44
N ARG A 140 -7.13 18.83 -5.57
CA ARG A 140 -7.71 19.02 -6.90
C ARG A 140 -8.86 18.05 -7.20
N LEU A 141 -8.73 16.77 -6.81
CA LEU A 141 -9.80 15.79 -7.02
C LEU A 141 -11.03 16.08 -6.15
N THR A 142 -10.82 16.48 -4.90
CA THR A 142 -11.90 16.87 -3.99
C THR A 142 -12.63 18.12 -4.49
N ALA A 143 -11.91 19.13 -4.99
CA ALA A 143 -12.49 20.32 -5.60
C ALA A 143 -13.36 19.99 -6.83
N LYS A 144 -13.03 18.93 -7.57
CA LYS A 144 -13.83 18.39 -8.69
C LYS A 144 -15.03 17.54 -8.23
N GLY A 145 -15.39 17.56 -6.95
CA GLY A 145 -16.55 16.82 -6.42
C GLY A 145 -16.38 15.29 -6.38
N LYS A 146 -15.15 14.76 -6.49
CA LYS A 146 -14.93 13.31 -6.43
C LYS A 146 -15.17 12.78 -5.02
N SER A 147 -15.79 11.60 -4.93
CA SER A 147 -16.07 10.95 -3.64
C SER A 147 -14.78 10.56 -2.91
N LYS A 148 -14.83 10.50 -1.57
CA LYS A 148 -13.68 10.14 -0.73
C LYS A 148 -13.01 8.83 -1.17
N MET A 149 -13.79 7.80 -1.49
CA MET A 149 -13.24 6.51 -1.95
C MET A 149 -12.61 6.58 -3.34
N SER A 150 -13.20 7.35 -4.26
CA SER A 150 -12.60 7.58 -5.59
C SER A 150 -11.26 8.32 -5.47
N VAL A 151 -11.20 9.31 -4.58
CA VAL A 151 -9.96 10.04 -4.27
C VAL A 151 -8.89 9.10 -3.70
N ILE A 152 -9.24 8.23 -2.74
CA ILE A 152 -8.28 7.26 -2.17
C ILE A 152 -7.77 6.30 -3.24
N GLY A 153 -8.65 5.75 -4.10
CA GLY A 153 -8.22 4.89 -5.21
C GLY A 153 -7.25 5.59 -6.16
N ALA A 154 -7.51 6.86 -6.50
CA ALA A 154 -6.61 7.65 -7.32
C ALA A 154 -5.26 7.95 -6.62
N VAL A 155 -5.27 8.15 -5.31
CA VAL A 155 -4.03 8.32 -4.52
C VAL A 155 -3.23 7.02 -4.45
N MET A 156 -3.87 5.87 -4.26
CA MET A 156 -3.20 4.57 -4.32
C MET A 156 -2.52 4.37 -5.67
N HIS A 157 -3.22 4.69 -6.77
CA HIS A 157 -2.66 4.65 -8.11
C HIS A 157 -1.44 5.57 -8.24
N LYS A 158 -1.54 6.82 -7.76
CA LYS A 158 -0.44 7.78 -7.80
C LYS A 158 0.77 7.36 -6.95
N LEU A 159 0.55 6.79 -5.76
CA LEU A 159 1.62 6.20 -4.93
C LEU A 159 2.32 5.07 -5.66
N LEU A 160 1.59 4.17 -6.31
CA LEU A 160 2.20 3.04 -7.02
C LEU A 160 3.06 3.52 -8.20
N ARG A 161 2.70 4.64 -8.84
CA ARG A 161 3.56 5.29 -9.83
C ARG A 161 4.85 5.85 -9.23
N GLN A 162 4.82 6.40 -8.00
CA GLN A 162 6.03 6.82 -7.28
C GLN A 162 6.91 5.61 -6.93
N VAL A 163 6.30 4.51 -6.46
CA VAL A 163 6.96 3.21 -6.22
C VAL A 163 7.68 2.72 -7.47
N PHE A 164 6.99 2.71 -8.61
CA PHE A 164 7.60 2.34 -9.89
C PHE A 164 8.79 3.24 -10.22
N GLY A 165 8.62 4.56 -10.10
CA GLY A 165 9.65 5.55 -10.42
C GLY A 165 10.93 5.35 -9.60
N VAL A 166 10.84 5.23 -8.28
CA VAL A 166 12.03 5.07 -7.42
C VAL A 166 12.73 3.73 -7.64
N LEU A 167 11.98 2.65 -7.86
CA LEU A 167 12.54 1.33 -8.12
C LEU A 167 13.16 1.22 -9.52
N LYS A 168 12.58 1.84 -10.55
CA LYS A 168 13.14 1.80 -11.91
C LYS A 168 14.35 2.72 -12.05
N SER A 169 14.31 3.90 -11.42
CA SER A 169 15.41 4.87 -11.50
C SER A 169 16.54 4.61 -10.50
N GLN A 170 16.32 3.77 -9.49
CA GLN A 170 17.25 3.54 -8.37
C GLN A 170 17.64 4.85 -7.64
N ARG A 171 16.69 5.79 -7.57
CA ARG A 171 16.86 7.09 -6.90
C ARG A 171 15.78 7.27 -5.85
N SER A 172 16.17 7.85 -4.71
CA SER A 172 15.23 8.19 -3.65
C SER A 172 14.16 9.15 -4.16
N PHE A 173 13.00 9.10 -3.53
CA PHE A 173 11.88 9.97 -3.85
C PHE A 173 12.26 11.44 -3.69
N ASP A 174 12.08 12.19 -4.77
CA ASP A 174 12.16 13.65 -4.77
C ASP A 174 10.78 14.23 -5.11
N PRO A 175 10.14 15.00 -4.21
CA PRO A 175 8.85 15.61 -4.47
C PRO A 175 8.86 16.63 -5.62
N ASN A 176 10.02 17.15 -5.99
CA ASN A 176 10.19 18.17 -7.03
C ASN A 176 10.73 17.60 -8.34
N PHE A 177 10.82 16.28 -8.48
CA PHE A 177 11.38 15.66 -9.68
C PHE A 177 10.59 16.08 -10.94
N VAL A 178 11.25 16.85 -11.81
CA VAL A 178 10.76 17.19 -13.15
C VAL A 178 11.39 16.22 -14.13
N GLN A 179 10.57 15.43 -14.82
CA GLN A 179 11.04 14.55 -15.88
C GLN A 179 11.54 15.43 -17.03
N ILE A 180 12.86 15.54 -17.18
CA ILE A 180 13.48 16.23 -18.33
C ILE A 180 13.21 15.33 -19.55
N PRO A 181 12.49 15.78 -20.58
CA PRO A 181 12.31 15.00 -21.80
C PRO A 181 13.69 14.75 -22.44
N SER A 182 13.97 13.49 -22.75
CA SER A 182 15.06 13.09 -23.64
C SER A 182 14.64 13.26 -25.10
#